data_AF-X1TIS3-F1
#
_entry.id   AF-X1TIS3-F1
#
_cell.length_a   1.000
_cell.length_b   1.000
_cell.length_c   1.000
_cell.angle_alpha   90.00
_cell.angle_beta   90.00
_cell.angle_gamma   90.00
#
_symmetry.space_group_name_H-M   'P 1'
#
loop_
_entity.id
_entity.type
_entity.pdbx_description
1 polymer ?
#
loop_
_entity_poly.entity_id
_entity_poly.type
_entity_poly.pdbx_seq_one_letter_code
_entity_poly.pdbx_strand_id
1 'polypeptide(L)'
;AGIRPWHGVILILYLTGVILLAARLFYQAGFLIHEISKCGVRKISGMKVVVSKQIQSPFSFFSYIFLHPSQINESNLSNIIIHEKEHIRQRHGIDLFVVECLSVFQWFNPFVWFYRRSVKETHEFLADRAVIRQGIPLQNYQNLLLRFSLGQTYMGLVHTFNYSLGKKRMIMMKKSKSPNRRKWRVLFLLPVLVLLNLAFSNPFSGGSAFEYQKGTIDSHLVKGKVTAEDTNKPLPGASVIIKDTHTGTITDKNGDFSMEVEKENIMLSVSFIGYETLV
;
A
#
# COMPACT_ATOMS: atom_id res chain seq x y z
N ALA A 1 14.64 1.52 -27.62
CA ALA A 1 13.85 0.60 -26.76
C ALA A 1 12.39 1.03 -26.80
N GLY A 2 11.55 0.31 -27.55
CA GLY A 2 10.12 0.61 -27.64
C GLY A 2 9.44 0.23 -26.34
N ILE A 3 8.88 1.21 -25.64
CA ILE A 3 8.01 0.98 -24.47
C ILE A 3 6.87 0.09 -24.96
N ARG A 4 6.75 -1.14 -24.45
CA ARG A 4 5.63 -2.03 -24.82
C ARG A 4 4.32 -1.29 -24.50
N PRO A 5 3.33 -1.26 -25.41
CA PRO A 5 2.17 -0.36 -25.36
C PRO A 5 1.38 -0.43 -24.03
N TRP A 6 1.39 -1.58 -23.36
CA TRP A 6 0.72 -1.81 -22.09
C TRP A 6 1.24 -0.97 -20.92
N HIS A 7 2.53 -0.60 -20.88
CA HIS A 7 3.07 0.21 -19.79
C HIS A 7 2.48 1.63 -19.80
N GLY A 8 2.27 2.20 -21.00
CA GLY A 8 1.64 3.50 -21.15
C GLY A 8 0.19 3.49 -20.66
N VAL A 9 -0.56 2.43 -20.97
CA VAL A 9 -1.95 2.25 -20.53
C VAL A 9 -2.04 2.17 -19.00
N ILE A 10 -1.19 1.37 -18.35
CA ILE A 10 -1.17 1.24 -16.89
C ILE A 10 -0.81 2.58 -16.23
N LEU A 11 0.17 3.30 -16.78
CA LEU A 11 0.57 4.60 -16.26
C LEU A 11 -0.57 5.63 -16.38
N ILE A 12 -1.26 5.68 -17.51
CA ILE A 12 -2.41 6.58 -17.71
C ILE A 12 -3.53 6.25 -16.73
N LEU A 13 -3.86 4.96 -16.56
CA LEU A 13 -4.88 4.52 -15.62
C LEU A 13 -4.52 4.92 -14.17
N TYR A 14 -3.27 4.68 -13.78
CA TYR A 14 -2.76 5.05 -12.47
C TYR A 14 -2.85 6.57 -12.23
N LEU A 15 -2.32 7.37 -13.17
CA LEU A 15 -2.34 8.84 -13.10
C LEU A 15 -3.76 9.40 -13.07
N THR A 16 -4.68 8.78 -13.81
CA THR A 16 -6.11 9.17 -13.78
C THR A 16 -6.69 9.02 -12.37
N GLY A 17 -6.44 7.89 -11.71
CA GLY A 17 -6.87 7.68 -10.32
C GLY A 17 -6.25 8.69 -9.35
N VAL A 18 -4.96 8.96 -9.49
CA VAL A 18 -4.24 9.97 -8.69
C VAL A 18 -4.86 11.37 -8.88
N ILE A 19 -5.08 11.81 -10.12
CA ILE A 19 -5.63 13.13 -10.42
C ILE A 19 -7.05 13.28 -9.85
N LEU A 20 -7.91 12.29 -10.02
CA LEU A 20 -9.29 12.33 -9.53
C LEU A 20 -9.35 12.44 -8.00
N LEU A 21 -8.53 11.64 -7.29
CA LEU A 21 -8.50 11.66 -5.83
C LEU A 21 -7.80 12.91 -5.28
N ALA A 22 -6.76 13.39 -5.95
CA ALA A 22 -6.11 14.66 -5.62
C ALA A 22 -7.11 15.83 -5.78
N ALA A 23 -7.83 15.90 -6.91
CA ALA A 23 -8.84 16.93 -7.14
C ALA A 23 -9.93 16.91 -6.06
N ARG A 24 -10.40 15.71 -5.68
CA ARG A 24 -11.33 15.54 -4.54
C ARG A 24 -10.75 16.07 -3.24
N LEU A 25 -9.49 15.78 -2.93
CA LEU A 25 -8.81 16.25 -1.72
C LEU A 25 -8.70 17.78 -1.70
N PHE A 26 -8.28 18.40 -2.82
CA PHE A 26 -8.21 19.85 -2.94
C PHE A 26 -9.58 20.52 -2.85
N TYR A 27 -10.62 19.92 -3.44
CA TYR A 27 -11.99 20.41 -3.31
C TYR A 27 -12.46 20.41 -1.85
N GLN A 28 -12.20 19.33 -1.10
CA GLN A 28 -12.55 19.24 0.33
C GLN A 28 -11.79 20.28 1.17
N ALA A 29 -10.50 20.47 0.91
CA ALA A 29 -9.70 21.50 1.58
C ALA A 29 -10.21 22.91 1.25
N GLY A 30 -10.50 23.18 -0.02
CA GLY A 30 -11.05 24.46 -0.49
C GLY A 30 -12.41 24.78 0.12
N PHE A 31 -13.30 23.78 0.23
CA PHE A 31 -14.59 23.91 0.90
C PHE A 31 -14.43 24.33 2.37
N LEU A 32 -13.52 23.71 3.11
CA LEU A 32 -13.25 24.07 4.50
C LEU A 32 -12.71 25.50 4.63
N ILE A 33 -11.78 25.90 3.76
CA ILE A 33 -11.23 27.27 3.74
C ILE A 33 -12.34 28.28 3.41
N HIS A 34 -13.19 27.96 2.43
CA HIS A 34 -14.33 28.79 2.07
C HIS A 34 -15.30 28.97 3.24
N GLU A 35 -15.66 27.89 3.95
CA GLU A 35 -16.53 27.96 5.12
C GLU A 35 -15.93 28.79 6.26
N ILE A 36 -14.61 28.69 6.51
CA ILE A 36 -13.92 29.54 7.49
C ILE A 36 -14.07 31.02 7.11
N SER A 37 -13.82 31.36 5.85
CA SER A 37 -13.90 32.74 5.34
C SER A 37 -15.32 33.29 5.36
N LYS A 38 -16.33 32.44 5.08
CA LYS A 38 -17.74 32.85 5.00
C LYS A 38 -18.41 33.00 6.36
N CYS A 39 -18.24 32.03 7.26
CA CYS A 39 -18.92 32.02 8.56
C CYS A 39 -18.17 32.83 9.63
N GLY A 40 -16.90 33.14 9.39
CA GLY A 40 -16.04 33.83 10.34
C GLY A 40 -15.64 32.95 11.53
N VAL A 41 -14.71 33.47 12.33
CA VAL A 41 -14.11 32.75 13.46
C VAL A 41 -14.53 33.40 14.78
N ARG A 42 -15.20 32.64 15.64
CA ARG A 42 -15.52 33.03 17.02
C ARG A 42 -14.49 32.43 17.97
N LYS A 43 -14.22 33.08 19.11
CA LYS A 43 -13.40 32.49 20.18
C LYS A 43 -14.29 31.99 21.30
N ILE A 44 -14.27 30.68 21.57
CA ILE A 44 -14.98 30.05 22.69
C ILE A 44 -13.95 29.26 23.50
N SER A 45 -13.85 29.53 24.81
CA SER A 45 -12.88 28.86 25.71
C SER A 45 -11.43 28.90 25.20
N GLY A 46 -11.03 30.01 24.56
CA GLY A 46 -9.70 30.18 23.97
C GLY A 46 -9.48 29.46 22.63
N MET A 47 -10.47 28.74 22.12
CA MET A 47 -10.41 27.99 20.85
C MET A 47 -11.08 28.77 19.72
N LYS A 48 -10.55 28.60 18.48
CA LYS A 48 -11.16 29.16 17.26
C LYS A 48 -12.31 28.25 16.83
N VAL A 49 -13.53 28.77 16.87
CA VAL A 49 -14.77 28.04 16.56
C VAL A 49 -15.45 28.66 15.35
N VAL A 50 -15.78 27.83 14.38
CA VAL A 50 -16.54 28.18 13.17
C VAL A 50 -17.92 27.52 13.28
N VAL A 51 -18.97 28.32 13.15
CA VAL A 51 -20.35 27.85 13.29
C VAL A 51 -21.00 27.83 11.92
N SER A 52 -21.37 26.66 11.42
CA SER A 52 -21.99 26.51 10.10
C SER A 52 -23.15 25.52 10.11
N LYS A 53 -24.22 25.87 9.39
CA LYS A 53 -25.38 24.97 9.16
C LYS A 53 -25.05 23.83 8.19
N GLN A 54 -23.99 23.97 7.39
CA GLN A 54 -23.55 22.93 6.45
C GLN A 54 -22.88 21.75 7.16
N ILE A 55 -22.54 21.92 8.44
CA ILE A 55 -21.79 20.94 9.22
C ILE A 55 -22.75 20.22 10.15
N GLN A 56 -22.93 18.92 9.92
CA GLN A 56 -23.91 18.11 10.64
C GLN A 56 -23.40 17.56 11.98
N SER A 57 -22.08 17.40 12.13
CA SER A 57 -21.43 16.85 13.32
C SER A 57 -20.30 17.76 13.76
N PRO A 58 -20.02 17.89 15.08
CA PRO A 58 -18.81 18.57 15.53
C PRO A 58 -17.61 17.85 14.93
N PHE A 59 -16.63 18.62 14.49
CA PHE A 59 -15.31 18.10 14.19
C PHE A 59 -14.28 19.21 14.34
N SER A 60 -13.02 18.83 14.42
CA SER A 60 -11.91 19.74 14.50
C SER A 60 -10.95 19.52 13.34
N PHE A 61 -10.43 20.61 12.82
CA PHE A 61 -9.48 20.61 11.72
C PHE A 61 -8.38 21.63 11.99
N PHE A 62 -7.15 21.13 12.08
CA PHE A 62 -5.96 21.88 12.49
C PHE A 62 -6.12 22.63 13.82
N SER A 63 -6.52 23.90 13.78
CA SER A 63 -6.70 24.75 14.96
C SER A 63 -8.13 25.29 15.10
N TYR A 64 -9.05 24.80 14.26
CA TYR A 64 -10.43 25.22 14.19
C TYR A 64 -11.34 24.10 14.67
N ILE A 65 -12.36 24.46 15.45
CA ILE A 65 -13.47 23.59 15.83
C ILE A 65 -14.68 24.03 15.02
N PHE A 66 -15.30 23.09 14.31
CA PHE A 66 -16.51 23.33 13.56
C PHE A 66 -17.71 22.79 14.32
N LEU A 67 -18.73 23.63 14.47
CA LEU A 67 -19.95 23.30 15.20
C LEU A 67 -21.21 23.63 14.38
N HIS A 68 -22.24 22.82 14.57
CA HIS A 68 -23.59 23.16 14.12
C HIS A 68 -24.24 24.15 15.09
N PRO A 69 -25.05 25.13 14.64
CA PRO A 69 -25.75 26.08 15.51
C PRO A 69 -26.57 25.43 16.63
N SER A 70 -27.20 24.27 16.39
CA SER A 70 -28.01 23.58 17.41
C SER A 70 -27.18 23.07 18.61
N GLN A 71 -25.87 22.90 18.45
CA GLN A 71 -24.99 22.29 19.45
C GLN A 71 -24.48 23.31 20.46
N ILE A 72 -24.54 24.61 20.12
CA ILE A 72 -24.08 25.70 20.99
C ILE A 72 -24.96 25.81 22.24
N ASN A 73 -26.25 25.47 22.12
CA ASN A 73 -27.21 25.56 23.21
C ASN A 73 -27.27 24.29 24.07
N GLU A 74 -26.46 23.27 23.76
CA GLU A 74 -26.43 22.06 24.57
C GLU A 74 -25.66 22.29 25.89
N SER A 75 -26.26 21.87 27.00
CA SER A 75 -25.64 21.92 28.34
C SER A 75 -24.32 21.16 28.43
N ASN A 76 -24.09 20.21 27.53
CA ASN A 76 -22.89 19.38 27.47
C ASN A 76 -21.86 19.84 26.43
N LEU A 77 -22.00 21.05 25.88
CA LEU A 77 -21.07 21.62 24.89
C LEU A 77 -19.61 21.59 25.39
N SER A 78 -19.39 21.77 26.69
CA SER A 78 -18.06 21.69 27.30
C SER A 78 -17.37 20.34 27.04
N ASN A 79 -18.11 19.23 27.13
CA ASN A 79 -17.58 17.88 26.90
C ASN A 79 -17.17 17.70 25.43
N ILE A 80 -17.92 18.28 24.49
CA ILE A 80 -17.62 18.26 23.05
C ILE A 80 -16.38 19.11 22.78
N ILE A 81 -16.31 20.33 23.31
CA ILE A 81 -15.17 21.22 23.14
C ILE A 81 -13.89 20.56 23.70
N ILE A 82 -13.97 19.90 24.84
CA ILE A 82 -12.85 19.15 25.41
C ILE A 82 -12.39 18.04 24.44
N HIS A 83 -13.32 17.27 23.88
CA HIS A 83 -13.00 16.25 22.88
C HIS A 83 -12.33 16.84 21.64
N GLU A 84 -12.93 17.87 21.03
CA GLU A 84 -12.39 18.53 19.83
C GLU A 84 -11.05 19.21 20.09
N LYS A 85 -10.85 19.76 21.29
CA LYS A 85 -9.57 20.32 21.72
C LYS A 85 -8.48 19.25 21.76
N GLU A 86 -8.80 18.01 22.12
CA GLU A 86 -7.84 16.91 22.16
C GLU A 86 -7.37 16.48 20.76
N HIS A 87 -8.24 16.55 19.74
CA HIS A 87 -7.84 16.36 18.35
C HIS A 87 -6.85 17.42 17.87
N ILE A 88 -7.08 18.68 18.25
CA ILE A 88 -6.18 19.79 17.95
C ILE A 88 -4.85 19.62 18.69
N ARG A 89 -4.89 19.29 19.99
CA ARG A 89 -3.71 19.10 20.84
C ARG A 89 -2.80 17.98 20.33
N GLN A 90 -3.38 16.87 19.89
CA GLN A 90 -2.63 15.73 19.34
C GLN A 90 -2.37 15.84 17.83
N ARG A 91 -2.77 16.94 17.19
CA ARG A 91 -2.57 17.21 15.76
C ARG A 91 -3.13 16.13 14.84
N HIS A 92 -4.27 15.53 15.21
CA HIS A 92 -4.93 14.48 14.42
C HIS A 92 -5.27 14.90 12.98
N GLY A 93 -5.45 16.21 12.73
CA GLY A 93 -5.63 16.74 11.38
C GLY A 93 -4.43 16.54 10.46
N ILE A 94 -3.20 16.60 10.99
CA ILE A 94 -1.97 16.36 10.21
C ILE A 94 -1.88 14.88 9.85
N ASP A 95 -2.07 14.00 10.83
CA ASP A 95 -2.08 12.56 10.62
C ASP A 95 -3.10 12.16 9.54
N LEU A 96 -4.31 12.72 9.61
CA LEU A 96 -5.34 12.46 8.61
C LEU A 96 -4.94 13.01 7.24
N PHE A 97 -4.39 14.21 7.15
CA PHE A 97 -3.92 14.79 5.88
C PHE A 97 -2.85 13.91 5.22
N VAL A 98 -1.85 13.44 5.99
CA VAL A 98 -0.81 12.53 5.51
C VAL A 98 -1.41 11.22 4.99
N VAL A 99 -2.38 10.65 5.70
CA VAL A 99 -3.08 9.44 5.29
C VAL A 99 -3.90 9.65 4.02
N GLU A 100 -4.57 10.79 3.86
CA GLU A 100 -5.30 11.11 2.62
C GLU A 100 -4.31 11.26 1.46
N CYS A 101 -3.19 11.97 1.62
CA CYS A 101 -2.13 12.05 0.61
C CYS A 101 -1.59 10.65 0.24
N LEU A 102 -1.32 9.80 1.22
CA LEU A 102 -0.92 8.41 0.97
C LEU A 102 -2.00 7.65 0.19
N SER A 103 -3.27 7.85 0.54
CA SER A 103 -4.42 7.21 -0.14
C SER A 103 -4.57 7.67 -1.59
N VAL A 104 -4.13 8.89 -1.94
CA VAL A 104 -4.10 9.36 -3.33
C VAL A 104 -3.09 8.57 -4.16
N PHE A 105 -1.86 8.40 -3.65
CA PHE A 105 -0.81 7.65 -4.38
C PHE A 105 -1.05 6.13 -4.34
N GLN A 106 -1.60 5.62 -3.25
CA GLN A 106 -1.83 4.19 -3.02
C GLN A 106 -3.30 3.82 -3.22
N TRP A 107 -4.04 4.53 -4.07
CA TRP A 107 -5.49 4.37 -4.17
C TRP A 107 -5.94 2.96 -4.54
N PHE A 108 -5.14 2.27 -5.36
CA PHE A 108 -5.36 0.89 -5.77
C PHE A 108 -5.06 -0.13 -4.65
N ASN A 109 -4.33 0.29 -3.62
CA ASN A 109 -3.88 -0.58 -2.54
C ASN A 109 -4.97 -0.67 -1.45
N PRO A 110 -5.62 -1.84 -1.24
CA PRO A 110 -6.67 -1.99 -0.23
C PRO A 110 -6.19 -1.68 1.20
N PHE A 111 -4.90 -1.89 1.49
CA PHE A 111 -4.33 -1.67 2.83
C PHE A 111 -4.29 -0.21 3.24
N VAL A 112 -4.20 0.75 2.30
CA VAL A 112 -4.24 2.17 2.65
C VAL A 112 -5.60 2.56 3.23
N TRP A 113 -6.67 1.95 2.74
CA TRP A 113 -8.03 2.20 3.22
C TRP A 113 -8.26 1.60 4.62
N PHE A 114 -7.70 0.42 4.89
CA PHE A 114 -7.68 -0.17 6.24
C PHE A 114 -6.85 0.66 7.21
N TYR A 115 -5.70 1.14 6.77
CA TYR A 115 -4.83 2.01 7.57
C TYR A 115 -5.55 3.32 7.92
N ARG A 116 -6.16 3.97 6.92
CA ARG A 116 -6.97 5.18 7.12
C ARG A 116 -8.06 5.01 8.15
N ARG A 117 -8.80 3.90 8.09
CA ARG A 117 -9.80 3.56 9.10
C ARG A 117 -9.17 3.39 10.50
N SER A 118 -8.04 2.70 10.57
CA SER A 118 -7.35 2.42 11.84
C SER A 118 -6.82 3.69 12.51
N VAL A 119 -6.30 4.64 11.74
CA VAL A 119 -5.85 5.95 12.22
C VAL A 119 -7.03 6.72 12.82
N LYS A 120 -8.16 6.82 12.09
CA LYS A 120 -9.39 7.47 12.60
C LYS A 120 -9.90 6.83 13.89
N GLU A 121 -10.02 5.49 13.93
CA GLU A 121 -10.43 4.76 15.14
C GLU A 121 -9.50 5.07 16.34
N THR A 122 -8.20 5.14 16.09
CA THR A 122 -7.20 5.43 17.13
C THR A 122 -7.35 6.86 17.67
N HIS A 123 -7.54 7.84 16.78
CA HIS A 123 -7.75 9.23 17.16
C HIS A 123 -8.99 9.40 18.05
N GLU A 124 -10.12 8.80 17.68
CA GLU A 124 -11.34 8.81 18.48
C GLU A 124 -11.09 8.23 19.88
N PHE A 125 -10.42 7.07 19.98
CA PHE A 125 -10.13 6.44 21.27
C PHE A 125 -9.16 7.26 22.13
N LEU A 126 -8.22 7.98 21.51
CA LEU A 126 -7.30 8.85 22.23
C LEU A 126 -8.01 10.09 22.78
N ALA A 127 -8.89 10.70 21.98
CA ALA A 127 -9.71 11.83 22.39
C ALA A 127 -10.69 11.43 23.50
N ASP A 128 -11.41 10.32 23.35
CA ASP A 128 -12.32 9.76 24.36
C ASP A 128 -11.63 9.52 25.70
N ARG A 129 -10.43 8.93 25.65
CA ARG A 129 -9.64 8.65 26.85
C ARG A 129 -9.21 9.93 27.54
N ALA A 130 -8.88 10.98 26.80
CA ALA A 130 -8.47 12.25 27.37
C ALA A 130 -9.65 12.95 28.07
N VAL A 131 -10.85 12.90 27.49
CA VAL A 131 -12.09 13.40 28.14
C VAL A 131 -12.34 12.69 29.47
N ILE A 132 -12.28 11.36 29.50
CA ILE A 132 -12.49 10.56 30.73
C ILE A 132 -11.43 10.88 31.78
N ARG A 133 -10.17 11.10 31.38
CA ARG A 133 -9.08 11.47 32.30
C ARG A 133 -9.25 12.85 32.94
N GLN A 134 -10.02 13.75 32.33
CA GLN A 134 -10.35 15.06 32.90
C GLN A 134 -11.45 14.97 33.97
N GLY A 135 -11.94 13.77 34.31
CA GLY A 135 -12.89 13.54 35.40
C GLY A 135 -14.36 13.55 34.96
N ILE A 136 -14.63 13.60 33.65
CA ILE A 136 -16.01 13.54 33.14
C ILE A 136 -16.57 12.13 33.35
N PRO A 137 -17.74 11.98 34.01
CA PRO A 137 -18.34 10.68 34.25
C PRO A 137 -18.58 9.93 32.93
N LEU A 138 -18.10 8.67 32.87
CA LEU A 138 -18.18 7.82 31.68
C LEU A 138 -19.60 7.72 31.12
N GLN A 139 -20.61 7.58 31.99
CA GLN A 139 -22.01 7.41 31.60
C GLN A 139 -22.56 8.67 30.92
N ASN A 140 -22.32 9.85 31.50
CA ASN A 140 -22.75 11.12 30.93
C ASN A 140 -22.16 11.33 29.54
N TYR A 141 -20.87 11.00 29.40
CA TYR A 141 -20.18 11.12 28.13
C TYR A 141 -20.68 10.10 27.07
N GLN A 142 -20.91 8.85 27.46
CA GLN A 142 -21.47 7.84 26.55
C GLN A 142 -22.88 8.20 26.07
N ASN A 143 -23.72 8.73 26.95
CA ASN A 143 -25.07 9.20 26.60
C ASN A 143 -25.02 10.39 25.64
N LEU A 144 -24.07 11.31 25.82
CA LEU A 144 -23.84 12.42 24.90
C LEU A 144 -23.47 11.92 23.50
N LEU A 145 -22.49 11.02 23.41
CA LEU A 145 -22.05 10.44 22.13
C LEU A 145 -23.15 9.64 21.44
N LEU A 146 -23.95 8.90 22.20
CA LEU A 146 -25.07 8.13 21.67
C LEU A 146 -26.14 9.06 21.08
N ARG A 147 -26.49 10.14 21.78
CA ARG A 147 -27.45 11.15 21.27
C ARG A 147 -26.99 11.78 19.97
N PHE A 148 -25.70 12.13 19.86
CA PHE A 148 -25.14 12.62 18.60
C PHE A 148 -25.18 11.59 17.48
N SER A 149 -24.92 10.32 17.79
CA SER A 149 -24.96 9.26 16.79
C SER A 149 -26.40 8.90 16.35
N LEU A 150 -27.41 9.12 17.20
CA LEU A 150 -28.82 8.81 16.92
C LEU A 150 -29.60 9.97 16.31
N GLY A 151 -29.20 11.22 16.55
CA GLY A 151 -29.82 12.42 15.96
C GLY A 151 -29.58 12.58 14.46
N GLN A 152 -28.77 11.71 13.86
CA GLN A 152 -28.53 11.67 12.42
C GLN A 152 -29.52 10.69 11.77
N THR A 153 -30.70 11.18 11.40
CA THR A 153 -31.65 10.41 10.58
C THR A 153 -31.09 10.24 9.17
N TYR A 154 -30.56 9.07 8.86
CA TYR A 154 -30.08 8.73 7.52
C TYR A 154 -31.15 7.92 6.77
N MET A 155 -31.89 8.57 5.87
CA MET A 155 -32.70 7.91 4.85
C MET A 155 -31.78 7.46 3.71
N GLY A 156 -31.62 6.15 3.51
CA GLY A 156 -30.92 5.59 2.35
C GLY A 156 -30.38 4.17 2.57
N LEU A 157 -30.39 3.34 1.52
CA LEU A 157 -29.95 1.93 1.43
C LEU A 157 -28.46 1.65 1.78
N VAL A 158 -27.78 2.56 2.48
CA VAL A 158 -26.32 2.57 2.66
C VAL A 158 -25.95 2.77 4.15
N HIS A 159 -26.47 1.97 5.07
CA HIS A 159 -26.12 2.12 6.50
C HIS A 159 -25.92 0.81 7.25
N THR A 160 -24.65 0.39 7.39
CA THR A 160 -24.22 -0.58 8.42
C THR A 160 -22.78 -0.33 8.93
N PHE A 161 -21.95 0.43 8.20
CA PHE A 161 -20.52 0.55 8.55
C PHE A 161 -20.19 1.54 9.69
N ASN A 162 -20.96 2.63 9.86
CA ASN A 162 -20.71 3.62 10.92
C ASN A 162 -21.08 3.13 12.34
N TYR A 163 -21.97 2.13 12.47
CA TYR A 163 -22.33 1.52 13.76
C TYR A 163 -21.11 0.89 14.46
N SER A 164 -20.15 0.39 13.67
CA SER A 164 -18.95 -0.25 14.20
C SER A 164 -18.05 0.71 14.99
N LEU A 165 -17.96 1.99 14.61
CA LEU A 165 -17.11 2.97 15.28
C LEU A 165 -17.68 3.37 16.64
N GLY A 166 -18.98 3.72 16.69
CA GLY A 166 -19.66 4.04 17.94
C GLY A 166 -19.59 2.90 18.94
N LYS A 167 -19.84 1.65 18.50
CA LYS A 167 -19.69 0.45 19.33
C LYS A 167 -18.28 0.28 19.88
N LYS A 168 -17.25 0.43 19.03
CA LYS A 168 -15.86 0.29 19.45
C LYS A 168 -15.45 1.38 20.46
N ARG A 169 -15.90 2.63 20.30
CA ARG A 169 -15.63 3.72 21.26
C ARG A 169 -16.15 3.35 22.65
N MET A 170 -17.40 2.89 22.76
CA MET A 170 -18.00 2.47 24.03
C MET A 170 -17.22 1.32 24.70
N ILE A 171 -16.80 0.33 23.92
CA ILE A 171 -16.00 -0.81 24.41
C ILE A 171 -14.61 -0.35 24.86
N MET A 172 -13.95 0.51 24.08
CA MET A 172 -12.59 0.97 24.37
C MET A 172 -12.52 1.92 25.56
N MET A 173 -13.55 2.72 25.82
CA MET A 173 -13.62 3.57 27.03
C MET A 173 -13.64 2.77 28.33
N LYS A 174 -14.20 1.55 28.31
CA LYS A 174 -14.22 0.64 29.46
C LYS A 174 -12.94 -0.16 29.61
N LYS A 175 -12.07 -0.17 28.59
CA LYS A 175 -10.90 -1.05 28.52
C LYS A 175 -9.66 -0.38 29.12
N SER A 176 -8.91 -1.14 29.93
CA SER A 176 -7.62 -0.70 30.48
C SER A 176 -6.50 -0.67 29.41
N LYS A 177 -5.36 -0.07 29.74
CA LYS A 177 -4.23 0.07 28.81
C LYS A 177 -3.72 -1.31 28.34
N SER A 178 -3.39 -1.42 27.06
CA SER A 178 -2.81 -2.65 26.49
C SER A 178 -1.46 -2.99 27.13
N PRO A 179 -1.18 -4.28 27.42
CA PRO A 179 0.07 -4.70 28.04
C PRO A 179 1.27 -4.47 27.13
N ASN A 180 2.42 -4.16 27.74
CA ASN A 180 3.66 -3.80 27.04
C ASN A 180 4.20 -4.94 26.15
N ARG A 181 3.85 -6.21 26.43
CA ARG A 181 4.20 -7.40 25.63
C ARG A 181 3.76 -7.31 24.17
N ARG A 182 2.68 -6.57 23.87
CA ARG A 182 2.20 -6.39 22.50
C ARG A 182 3.18 -5.58 21.63
N LYS A 183 3.99 -4.69 22.23
CA LYS A 183 5.02 -3.90 21.51
C LYS A 183 6.15 -4.80 21.01
N TRP A 184 6.59 -5.74 21.85
CA TRP A 184 7.64 -6.70 21.48
C TRP A 184 7.25 -7.56 20.29
N ARG A 185 5.98 -8.00 20.20
CA ARG A 185 5.48 -8.75 19.03
C ARG A 185 5.59 -7.97 17.72
N VAL A 186 5.36 -6.65 17.74
CA VAL A 186 5.51 -5.81 16.56
C VAL A 186 6.98 -5.59 16.21
N LEU A 187 7.85 -5.46 17.21
CA LEU A 187 9.29 -5.34 17.01
C LEU A 187 9.88 -6.59 16.32
N PHE A 188 9.37 -7.79 16.63
CA PHE A 188 9.75 -9.03 15.96
C PHE A 188 9.35 -9.11 14.47
N LEU A 189 8.48 -8.25 13.97
CA LEU A 189 8.18 -8.21 12.53
C LEU A 189 9.29 -7.53 11.70
N LEU A 190 10.09 -6.66 12.31
CA LEU A 190 11.21 -6.00 11.63
C LEU A 190 12.27 -6.98 11.10
N PRO A 191 12.80 -7.94 11.89
CA PRO A 191 13.77 -8.91 11.35
C PRO A 191 13.17 -9.77 10.25
N VAL A 192 11.87 -10.12 10.31
CA VAL A 192 11.19 -10.85 9.24
C VAL A 192 11.13 -10.01 7.96
N LEU A 193 10.84 -8.70 8.06
CA LEU A 193 10.83 -7.79 6.91
C LEU A 193 12.22 -7.62 6.29
N VAL A 194 13.27 -7.55 7.13
CA VAL A 194 14.67 -7.49 6.69
C VAL A 194 15.06 -8.78 5.98
N LEU A 195 14.73 -9.94 6.56
CA LEU A 195 14.98 -11.25 5.95
C LEU A 195 14.24 -11.42 4.62
N LEU A 196 12.99 -10.96 4.54
CA LEU A 196 12.24 -10.93 3.28
C LEU A 196 12.93 -10.05 2.24
N ASN A 197 13.34 -8.83 2.60
CA ASN A 197 14.07 -7.97 1.68
C ASN A 197 15.39 -8.62 1.22
N LEU A 198 16.13 -9.28 2.12
CA LEU A 198 17.36 -10.00 1.77
C LEU A 198 17.12 -11.23 0.88
N ALA A 199 16.05 -11.97 1.14
CA ALA A 199 15.66 -13.12 0.32
C ALA A 199 15.30 -12.73 -1.11
N PHE A 200 14.75 -11.52 -1.29
CA PHE A 200 14.36 -10.97 -2.59
C PHE A 200 15.36 -9.93 -3.17
N SER A 201 16.40 -9.54 -2.43
CA SER A 201 17.41 -8.58 -2.89
C SER A 201 18.46 -9.22 -3.78
N ASN A 202 18.64 -10.54 -3.66
CA ASN A 202 19.44 -11.26 -4.62
C ASN A 202 18.65 -11.26 -5.93
N PRO A 203 19.14 -10.61 -6.99
CA PRO A 203 18.61 -10.91 -8.31
C PRO A 203 18.69 -12.44 -8.44
N PHE A 204 17.62 -13.05 -8.94
CA PHE A 204 17.69 -14.43 -9.40
C PHE A 204 18.76 -14.47 -10.50
N SER A 205 20.01 -14.66 -10.10
CA SER A 205 21.12 -15.03 -10.96
C SER A 205 20.92 -16.51 -11.24
N GLY A 206 19.91 -16.82 -12.07
CA GLY A 206 19.71 -18.13 -12.67
C GLY A 206 20.80 -18.41 -13.70
N GLY A 207 22.04 -18.40 -13.21
CA GLY A 207 23.28 -18.44 -13.94
C GLY A 207 24.35 -18.11 -12.93
N SER A 208 24.99 -19.14 -12.39
CA SER A 208 26.21 -19.02 -11.60
C SER A 208 27.11 -18.01 -12.28
N ALA A 209 27.28 -16.83 -11.69
CA ALA A 209 28.38 -15.96 -12.04
C ALA A 209 29.63 -16.70 -11.58
N PHE A 210 30.17 -17.53 -12.48
CA PHE A 210 31.52 -18.03 -12.34
C PHE A 210 32.41 -16.81 -12.18
N GLU A 211 33.05 -16.74 -11.02
CA GLU A 211 34.12 -15.81 -10.75
C GLU A 211 35.14 -15.96 -11.87
N TYR A 212 35.26 -14.94 -12.71
CA TYR A 212 36.23 -14.91 -13.79
C TYR A 212 37.62 -14.78 -13.15
N GLN A 213 38.16 -15.90 -12.67
CA GLN A 213 39.61 -16.03 -12.58
C GLN A 213 40.12 -15.84 -13.99
N LYS A 214 40.91 -14.79 -14.20
CA LYS A 214 41.73 -14.62 -15.40
C LYS A 214 42.84 -15.67 -15.40
N GLY A 215 42.45 -16.93 -15.44
CA GLY A 215 43.25 -18.03 -15.94
C GLY A 215 42.96 -18.16 -17.42
N THR A 216 44.00 -18.28 -18.23
CA THR A 216 43.90 -18.63 -19.65
C THR A 216 43.00 -19.86 -19.80
N ILE A 217 41.77 -19.66 -20.27
CA ILE A 217 40.89 -20.76 -20.69
C ILE A 217 41.35 -21.10 -22.10
N ASP A 218 41.99 -22.25 -22.26
CA ASP A 218 42.10 -22.90 -23.57
C ASP A 218 40.69 -23.32 -23.97
N SER A 219 39.94 -22.41 -24.61
CA SER A 219 38.62 -22.72 -25.15
C SER A 219 38.80 -23.53 -26.43
N HIS A 220 38.25 -24.74 -26.44
CA HIS A 220 38.25 -25.57 -27.64
C HIS A 220 37.01 -25.23 -28.47
N LEU A 221 37.23 -24.74 -29.68
CA LEU A 221 36.16 -24.46 -30.63
C LEU A 221 35.75 -25.77 -31.34
N VAL A 222 34.59 -26.31 -30.97
CA VAL A 222 34.01 -27.49 -31.61
C VAL A 222 33.12 -27.03 -32.76
N LYS A 223 33.38 -27.54 -33.96
CA LYS A 223 32.58 -27.30 -35.17
C LYS A 223 32.07 -28.61 -35.73
N GLY A 224 30.85 -28.62 -36.23
CA GLY A 224 30.26 -29.78 -36.88
C GLY A 224 29.09 -29.41 -37.78
N LYS A 225 28.56 -30.42 -38.48
CA LYS A 225 27.38 -30.30 -39.33
C LYS A 225 26.37 -31.38 -38.95
N VAL A 226 25.11 -31.01 -38.81
CA VAL A 226 24.00 -31.93 -38.55
C VAL A 226 23.25 -32.17 -39.85
N THR A 227 23.17 -33.43 -40.24
CA THR A 227 22.45 -33.90 -41.43
C THR A 227 21.47 -35.00 -41.04
N ALA A 228 20.35 -35.07 -41.75
CA ALA A 228 19.40 -36.17 -41.62
C ALA A 228 19.98 -37.45 -42.22
N GLU A 229 19.88 -38.58 -41.52
CA GLU A 229 20.44 -39.87 -41.96
C GLU A 229 19.74 -40.41 -43.22
N ASP A 230 18.43 -40.17 -43.35
CA ASP A 230 17.59 -40.67 -44.43
C ASP A 230 17.81 -39.94 -45.77
N THR A 231 18.13 -38.65 -45.72
CA THR A 231 18.15 -37.76 -46.88
C THR A 231 19.50 -37.09 -47.11
N ASN A 232 20.46 -37.22 -46.17
CA ASN A 232 21.73 -36.49 -46.14
C ASN A 232 21.58 -34.97 -46.29
N LYS A 233 20.39 -34.42 -46.02
CA LYS A 233 20.11 -32.99 -46.08
C LYS A 233 20.51 -32.32 -44.76
N PRO A 234 21.03 -31.08 -44.81
CA PRO A 234 21.32 -30.33 -43.60
C PRO A 234 20.04 -30.08 -42.80
N LEU A 235 20.13 -30.17 -41.48
CA LEU A 235 19.02 -29.91 -40.56
C LEU A 235 19.21 -28.53 -39.91
N PRO A 236 18.62 -27.46 -40.47
CA PRO A 236 18.68 -26.13 -39.87
C PRO A 236 17.77 -26.04 -38.64
N GLY A 237 18.28 -25.43 -37.56
CA GLY A 237 17.56 -25.33 -36.29
C GLY A 237 17.57 -26.59 -35.43
N ALA A 238 18.44 -27.57 -35.73
CA ALA A 238 18.72 -28.67 -34.83
C ALA A 238 19.43 -28.15 -33.57
N SER A 239 19.01 -28.66 -32.41
CA SER A 239 19.58 -28.28 -31.11
C SER A 239 20.76 -29.20 -30.80
N VAL A 240 21.93 -28.61 -30.57
CA VAL A 240 23.17 -29.30 -30.18
C VAL A 240 23.52 -28.86 -28.78
N ILE A 241 23.39 -29.76 -27.80
CA ILE A 241 23.56 -29.45 -26.38
C ILE A 241 24.65 -30.36 -25.79
N ILE A 242 25.51 -29.81 -24.94
CA ILE A 242 26.42 -30.64 -24.13
C ILE A 242 25.58 -31.41 -23.12
N LYS A 243 25.65 -32.74 -23.16
CA LYS A 243 24.87 -33.62 -22.29
C LYS A 243 25.02 -33.24 -20.82
N ASP A 244 23.90 -33.29 -20.10
CA ASP A 244 23.79 -32.92 -18.67
C ASP A 244 24.05 -31.43 -18.36
N THR A 245 24.02 -30.57 -19.38
CA THR A 245 24.13 -29.11 -19.22
C THR A 245 23.03 -28.37 -19.99
N HIS A 246 22.91 -27.05 -19.73
CA HIS A 246 22.08 -26.14 -20.52
C HIS A 246 22.88 -25.39 -21.59
N THR A 247 24.14 -25.78 -21.82
CA THR A 247 25.03 -25.12 -22.78
C THR A 247 24.92 -25.83 -24.13
N GLY A 248 24.48 -25.09 -25.14
CA GLY A 248 24.27 -25.62 -26.48
C GLY A 248 24.15 -24.52 -27.51
N THR A 249 24.13 -24.91 -28.78
CA THR A 249 23.89 -24.03 -29.91
C THR A 249 22.82 -24.63 -30.81
N ILE A 250 22.35 -23.83 -31.75
CA ILE A 250 21.49 -24.29 -32.84
C ILE A 250 22.29 -24.29 -34.15
N THR A 251 21.92 -25.18 -35.07
CA THR A 251 22.51 -25.22 -36.41
C THR A 251 21.98 -24.09 -37.30
N ASP A 252 22.82 -23.62 -38.21
CA ASP A 252 22.46 -22.60 -39.20
C ASP A 252 21.68 -23.17 -40.39
N LYS A 253 21.45 -22.34 -41.42
CA LYS A 253 20.72 -22.72 -42.65
C LYS A 253 21.37 -23.88 -43.42
N ASN A 254 22.66 -24.12 -43.21
CA ASN A 254 23.46 -25.16 -43.85
C ASN A 254 23.70 -26.37 -42.93
N GLY A 255 23.04 -26.41 -41.77
CA GLY A 255 23.19 -27.45 -40.76
C GLY A 255 24.49 -27.33 -39.95
N ASP A 256 25.26 -26.25 -40.12
CA ASP A 256 26.54 -26.06 -39.44
C ASP A 256 26.34 -25.49 -38.04
N PHE A 257 27.17 -25.93 -37.10
CA PHE A 257 27.23 -25.38 -35.75
C PHE A 257 28.67 -25.16 -35.29
N SER A 258 28.84 -24.20 -34.39
CA SER A 258 30.09 -23.95 -33.69
C SER A 258 29.80 -23.60 -32.24
N MET A 259 30.54 -24.20 -31.31
CA MET A 259 30.45 -23.86 -29.89
C MET A 259 31.82 -23.90 -29.22
N GLU A 260 32.02 -22.99 -28.27
CA GLU A 260 33.20 -23.01 -27.42
C GLU A 260 32.95 -23.93 -26.22
N VAL A 261 33.92 -24.78 -25.93
CA VAL A 261 33.83 -25.79 -24.89
C VAL A 261 35.06 -25.72 -23.99
N GLU A 262 34.83 -25.81 -22.70
CA GLU A 262 35.88 -25.70 -21.66
C GLU A 262 36.53 -27.06 -21.32
N LYS A 263 36.11 -28.17 -21.95
CA LYS A 263 36.57 -29.54 -21.67
C LYS A 263 36.79 -30.31 -22.98
N GLU A 264 37.88 -31.09 -23.06
CA GLU A 264 38.24 -31.87 -24.25
C GLU A 264 37.39 -33.14 -24.45
N ASN A 265 36.65 -33.59 -23.44
CA ASN A 265 35.89 -34.85 -23.46
C ASN A 265 34.41 -34.60 -23.13
N ILE A 266 33.68 -34.03 -24.09
CA ILE A 266 32.25 -33.74 -23.98
C ILE A 266 31.40 -34.67 -24.84
N MET A 267 30.22 -35.00 -24.34
CA MET A 267 29.20 -35.76 -25.08
C MET A 267 28.16 -34.76 -25.60
N LEU A 268 27.82 -34.83 -26.88
CA LEU A 268 26.87 -33.91 -27.51
C LEU A 268 25.55 -34.63 -27.76
N SER A 269 24.47 -34.08 -27.21
CA SER A 269 23.11 -34.49 -27.58
C SER A 269 22.59 -33.61 -28.71
N VAL A 270 22.21 -34.22 -29.82
CA VAL A 270 21.61 -33.55 -30.98
C VAL A 270 20.16 -33.95 -31.09
N SER A 271 19.26 -32.97 -31.09
CA SER A 271 17.82 -33.19 -31.23
C SER A 271 17.19 -32.28 -32.28
N PHE A 272 16.26 -32.85 -33.06
CA PHE A 272 15.47 -32.14 -34.04
C PHE A 272 14.04 -32.72 -34.09
N ILE A 273 13.04 -31.88 -34.30
CA ILE A 273 11.64 -32.30 -34.29
C ILE A 273 11.41 -33.37 -35.37
N GLY A 274 10.89 -34.53 -34.96
CA GLY A 274 10.60 -35.66 -35.85
C GLY A 274 11.75 -36.66 -36.04
N TYR A 275 12.88 -36.49 -35.35
CA TYR A 275 14.02 -37.42 -35.37
C TYR A 275 14.32 -37.95 -33.97
N GLU A 276 14.90 -39.16 -33.89
CA GLU A 276 15.45 -39.65 -32.64
C GLU A 276 16.64 -38.81 -32.19
N THR A 277 16.78 -38.61 -30.88
CA THR A 277 17.89 -37.82 -30.32
C THR A 277 19.17 -38.63 -30.35
N LEU A 278 20.20 -38.10 -31.02
CA LEU A 278 21.54 -38.68 -31.04
C LEU A 278 22.33 -38.16 -29.83
N VAL A 279 23.14 -39.01 -29.19
CA VAL A 279 23.95 -38.70 -28.00
C VAL A 279 25.36 -39.23 -28.16
#